data_AF-A0A4Y2KFT5-F1
#
_entry.id   AF-A0A4Y2KFT5-F1
#
_cell.length_a   1.000
_cell.length_b   1.000
_cell.length_c   1.000
_cell.angle_alpha   90.00
_cell.angle_beta   90.00
_cell.angle_gamma   90.00
#
_symmetry.space_group_name_H-M   'P 1'
#
loop_
_entity.id
_entity.type
_entity.pdbx_description
1 polymer ?
#
loop_
_entity_poly.entity_id
_entity_poly.type
_entity_poly.pdbx_seq_one_letter_code
_entity_poly.pdbx_strand_id
1 'polypeptide(L)'
;MEGIKIVAFAFILCGFQLYNVECQSCKIEKKLTGTIVAGGNTYSKQECWTIPVPLGNFIHLQLKSMHQSGLSCQQDYVRINIAGTSDLYTFCSSDSNKNPIIAFDNVTVTHSVSTSYSRYTGFTLEYTIRTTECPTTSARFKCDGNHACPRKSLR
;
A
#
# COMPACT_ATOMS: atom_id res chain seq x y z
N MET A 1 51.43 -12.63 21.29
CA MET A 1 50.02 -12.92 21.65
C MET A 1 49.27 -11.61 21.80
N GLU A 2 48.95 -10.95 20.68
CA GLU A 2 48.28 -9.62 20.68
C GLU A 2 47.19 -9.52 19.60
N GLY A 3 46.87 -10.62 18.91
CA GLY A 3 45.86 -10.64 17.84
C GLY A 3 44.43 -10.96 18.30
N ILE A 4 44.24 -11.42 19.54
CA ILE A 4 42.93 -11.93 20.01
C ILE A 4 42.06 -10.81 20.62
N LYS A 5 42.65 -9.68 21.03
CA LYS A 5 41.91 -8.60 21.71
C LYS A 5 41.14 -7.66 20.77
N ILE A 6 41.51 -7.59 19.49
CA ILE A 6 40.88 -6.66 18.53
C ILE A 6 39.55 -7.22 18.02
N VAL A 7 39.41 -8.55 17.93
CA VAL A 7 38.20 -9.19 17.39
C VAL A 7 37.00 -9.00 18.33
N ALA A 8 37.20 -9.00 19.65
CA ALA A 8 36.12 -8.84 20.61
C ALA A 8 35.46 -7.44 20.57
N PHE A 9 36.21 -6.39 20.22
CA PHE A 9 35.67 -5.03 20.13
C PHE A 9 34.83 -4.79 18.87
N ALA A 10 35.12 -5.49 17.77
CA ALA A 10 34.34 -5.37 16.54
C ALA A 10 32.92 -5.97 16.67
N PHE A 11 32.75 -7.03 17.46
CA PHE A 11 31.42 -7.63 17.69
C PHE A 11 30.54 -6.82 18.66
N ILE A 12 31.13 -6.08 19.59
CA ILE A 12 30.38 -5.26 20.56
C ILE A 12 29.83 -3.99 19.89
N LEU A 13 30.51 -3.42 18.90
CA LEU A 13 30.04 -2.21 18.20
C LEU A 13 28.96 -2.47 17.12
N CYS A 14 28.86 -3.69 16.59
CA CYS A 14 27.73 -4.09 15.74
C CYS A 14 26.46 -4.45 16.53
N GLY A 15 26.56 -4.67 17.85
CA GLY A 15 25.43 -5.07 18.70
C GLY A 15 24.52 -3.93 19.17
N PHE A 16 24.96 -2.66 19.05
CA PHE A 16 24.26 -1.50 19.64
C PHE A 16 23.66 -0.51 18.63
N GLN A 17 23.61 -0.86 17.34
CA GLN A 17 22.89 -0.06 16.32
C GLN A 17 21.57 -0.68 15.84
N LEU A 18 21.10 -1.76 16.47
CA LEU A 18 19.68 -2.12 16.39
C LEU A 18 18.91 -1.32 17.44
N TYR A 19 19.01 0.01 17.35
CA TYR A 19 17.95 0.84 17.91
C TYR A 19 16.67 0.38 17.25
N ASN A 20 15.69 0.05 18.10
CA ASN A 20 14.34 -0.34 17.75
C ASN A 20 13.78 0.60 16.67
N VAL A 21 14.01 0.27 15.40
CA VAL A 21 13.08 0.62 14.36
C VAL A 21 11.92 -0.31 14.64
N GLU A 22 10.99 0.14 15.46
CA GLU A 22 9.65 -0.40 15.49
C GLU A 22 9.10 -0.20 14.07
N CYS A 23 9.46 -1.11 13.17
CA CYS A 23 8.77 -1.29 11.91
C CYS A 23 7.37 -1.69 12.34
N GLN A 24 6.48 -0.72 12.52
CA GLN A 24 5.05 -0.95 12.66
C GLN A 24 4.65 -1.72 11.41
N SER A 25 4.59 -3.04 11.53
CA SER A 25 4.38 -3.92 10.39
C SER A 25 2.94 -3.74 9.95
N CYS A 26 2.73 -3.35 8.68
CA CYS A 26 1.40 -3.20 8.15
C CYS A 26 0.64 -4.53 8.20
N LYS A 27 -0.65 -4.47 8.53
CA LYS A 27 -1.50 -5.66 8.56
C LYS A 27 -1.60 -6.26 7.15
N ILE A 28 -1.26 -7.54 7.01
CA ILE A 28 -1.29 -8.21 5.70
C ILE A 28 -2.69 -8.77 5.43
N GLU A 29 -3.29 -8.34 4.32
CA GLU A 29 -4.61 -8.75 3.86
C GLU A 29 -4.51 -9.81 2.76
N LYS A 30 -4.59 -11.10 3.13
CA LYS A 30 -4.33 -12.24 2.22
C LYS A 30 -5.51 -12.67 1.35
N LYS A 31 -6.70 -12.10 1.55
CA LYS A 31 -7.91 -12.50 0.82
C LYS A 31 -7.88 -11.92 -0.59
N LEU A 32 -8.54 -12.58 -1.54
CA LEU A 32 -8.70 -12.05 -2.91
C LEU A 32 -9.70 -10.88 -2.95
N THR A 33 -10.74 -10.93 -2.10
CA THR A 33 -11.72 -9.86 -1.94
C THR A 33 -11.82 -9.51 -0.47
N GLY A 34 -11.94 -8.23 -0.17
CA GLY A 34 -12.11 -7.80 1.21
C GLY A 34 -12.52 -6.34 1.35
N THR A 35 -12.79 -5.99 2.61
CA THR A 35 -13.12 -4.63 3.03
C THR A 35 -12.20 -4.26 4.18
N ILE A 36 -11.48 -3.15 4.04
CA ILE A 36 -10.71 -2.54 5.10
C ILE A 36 -11.58 -1.46 5.72
N VAL A 37 -11.90 -1.62 6.99
CA VAL A 37 -12.64 -0.65 7.79
C VAL A 37 -11.74 -0.22 8.94
N ALA A 38 -11.50 1.07 9.05
CA ALA A 38 -10.85 1.66 10.22
C ALA A 38 -11.68 2.84 10.69
N GLY A 39 -11.78 3.03 12.00
CA GLY A 39 -12.45 4.20 12.54
C GLY A 39 -12.63 4.16 14.05
N GLY A 40 -13.16 5.26 14.59
CA GLY A 40 -13.37 5.46 16.01
C GLY A 40 -12.86 6.83 16.47
N ASN A 41 -13.02 7.09 17.77
CA ASN A 41 -12.42 8.26 18.41
C ASN A 41 -10.93 8.02 18.59
N THR A 42 -10.11 8.96 18.11
CA THR A 42 -8.65 8.83 18.19
C THR A 42 -7.97 10.19 18.26
N TYR A 43 -6.74 10.19 18.78
CA TYR A 43 -5.82 11.32 18.69
C TYR A 43 -5.02 11.19 17.38
N SER A 44 -3.74 11.56 17.40
CA SER A 44 -2.86 11.24 16.29
C SER A 44 -2.63 9.73 16.20
N LYS A 45 -2.82 9.17 15.01
CA LYS A 45 -2.57 7.74 14.75
C LYS A 45 -2.10 7.53 13.32
N GLN A 46 -1.43 6.41 13.11
CA GLN A 46 -1.14 5.89 11.79
C GLN A 46 -1.38 4.38 11.78
N GLU A 47 -2.21 3.93 10.86
CA GLU A 47 -2.52 2.53 10.63
C GLU A 47 -2.23 2.18 9.17
N CYS A 48 -1.78 0.96 8.91
CA CYS A 48 -1.51 0.54 7.54
C CYS A 48 -1.82 -0.93 7.27
N TRP A 49 -2.12 -1.21 6.01
CA TRP A 49 -2.45 -2.53 5.47
C TRP A 49 -1.67 -2.77 4.19
N THR A 50 -1.19 -3.99 4.01
CA THR A 50 -0.57 -4.45 2.76
C THR A 50 -1.44 -5.53 2.12
N ILE A 51 -1.85 -5.30 0.89
CA ILE A 51 -2.61 -6.26 0.08
C ILE A 51 -1.64 -6.84 -0.97
N PRO A 52 -1.10 -8.05 -0.77
CA PRO A 52 -0.26 -8.69 -1.75
C PRO A 52 -1.07 -9.08 -3.00
N VAL A 53 -0.58 -8.69 -4.16
CA VAL A 53 -1.16 -9.02 -5.47
C VAL A 53 -0.27 -10.08 -6.11
N PRO A 54 -0.76 -11.33 -6.29
CA PRO A 54 0.05 -12.38 -6.91
C PRO A 54 0.37 -12.06 -8.38
N LEU A 55 1.51 -12.55 -8.87
CA LEU A 55 1.89 -12.41 -10.28
C LEU A 55 0.77 -12.89 -11.21
N GLY A 56 0.54 -12.15 -12.29
CA GLY A 56 -0.56 -12.44 -13.23
C GLY A 56 -1.95 -12.05 -12.71
N ASN A 57 -2.03 -11.22 -11.67
CA ASN A 57 -3.29 -10.66 -11.17
C ASN A 57 -3.22 -9.13 -11.17
N PHE A 58 -4.37 -8.51 -10.99
CA PHE A 58 -4.51 -7.08 -10.71
C PHE A 58 -5.54 -6.89 -9.61
N ILE A 59 -5.41 -5.79 -8.86
CA ILE A 59 -6.33 -5.40 -7.80
C ILE A 59 -7.14 -4.20 -8.24
N HIS A 60 -8.44 -4.26 -7.99
CA HIS A 60 -9.38 -3.16 -8.11
C HIS A 60 -9.70 -2.64 -6.71
N LEU A 61 -9.47 -1.36 -6.47
CA LEU A 61 -9.67 -0.69 -5.18
C LEU A 61 -10.73 0.39 -5.31
N GLN A 62 -11.63 0.48 -4.33
CA GLN A 62 -12.67 1.50 -4.30
C GLN A 62 -12.85 2.04 -2.88
N LEU A 63 -12.52 3.32 -2.68
CA LEU A 63 -12.85 4.00 -1.42
C LEU A 63 -14.35 4.28 -1.40
N LYS A 64 -15.07 3.66 -0.47
CA LYS A 64 -16.53 3.77 -0.36
C LYS A 64 -16.96 4.98 0.46
N SER A 65 -16.30 5.17 1.60
CA SER A 65 -16.64 6.26 2.51
C SER A 65 -15.43 6.67 3.34
N MET A 66 -15.49 7.91 3.81
CA MET A 66 -14.57 8.45 4.80
C MET A 66 -15.36 9.43 5.68
N HIS A 67 -15.16 9.37 7.00
CA HIS A 67 -15.88 10.19 7.94
C HIS A 67 -15.43 11.65 7.86
N GLN A 68 -16.37 12.59 7.97
CA GLN A 68 -16.08 14.02 7.98
C GLN A 68 -15.64 14.47 9.38
N SER A 69 -14.35 14.29 9.69
CA SER A 69 -13.74 14.61 11.00
C SER A 69 -13.58 16.12 11.26
N GLY A 70 -13.79 16.96 10.25
CA GLY A 70 -13.52 18.41 10.29
C GLY A 70 -12.03 18.76 10.23
N LEU A 71 -11.16 17.75 10.10
CA LEU A 71 -9.73 17.94 9.91
C LEU A 71 -9.42 18.22 8.43
N SER A 72 -8.30 18.91 8.19
CA SER A 72 -7.82 19.12 6.82
C SER A 72 -7.28 17.83 6.20
N CYS A 73 -7.15 17.80 4.86
CA CYS A 73 -6.58 16.66 4.13
C CYS A 73 -5.11 16.35 4.48
N GLN A 74 -4.38 17.32 5.05
CA GLN A 74 -3.02 17.09 5.57
C GLN A 74 -3.03 16.37 6.93
N GLN A 75 -4.16 16.41 7.63
CA GLN A 75 -4.33 15.88 8.97
C GLN A 75 -5.12 14.58 8.99
N ASP A 76 -6.07 14.34 8.09
CA ASP A 76 -6.83 13.08 8.03
C ASP A 76 -6.95 12.62 6.58
N TYR A 77 -6.17 11.59 6.23
CA TYR A 77 -6.11 11.08 4.88
C TYR A 77 -5.92 9.56 4.83
N VAL A 78 -6.44 8.96 3.76
CA VAL A 78 -6.12 7.61 3.31
C VAL A 78 -5.19 7.72 2.12
N ARG A 79 -4.02 7.11 2.23
CA ARG A 79 -3.01 7.06 1.17
C ARG A 79 -2.88 5.64 0.64
N ILE A 80 -2.83 5.50 -0.66
CA ILE A 80 -2.64 4.23 -1.36
C ILE A 80 -1.37 4.34 -2.21
N ASN A 81 -0.43 3.44 -1.95
CA ASN A 81 0.85 3.35 -2.64
C ASN A 81 0.95 2.00 -3.38
N ILE A 82 1.39 2.02 -4.63
CA ILE A 82 1.58 0.81 -5.44
C ILE A 82 3.07 0.46 -5.46
N ALA A 83 3.42 -0.75 -5.01
CA ALA A 83 4.79 -1.21 -4.97
C ALA A 83 5.46 -1.17 -6.35
N GLY A 84 6.74 -0.81 -6.41
CA GLY A 84 7.51 -0.74 -7.65
C GLY A 84 7.20 0.49 -8.54
N THR A 85 6.29 1.37 -8.11
CA THR A 85 5.92 2.59 -8.84
C THR A 85 6.08 3.83 -7.97
N SER A 86 5.98 5.02 -8.57
CA SER A 86 5.82 6.30 -7.87
C SER A 86 4.35 6.71 -7.69
N ASP A 87 3.41 5.83 -8.01
CA ASP A 87 1.98 6.16 -8.01
C ASP A 87 1.46 6.26 -6.58
N LEU A 88 0.97 7.45 -6.25
CA LEU A 88 0.47 7.79 -4.92
C LEU A 88 -0.91 8.42 -5.00
N TYR A 89 -1.90 7.75 -4.43
CA TYR A 89 -3.26 8.25 -4.35
C TYR A 89 -3.54 8.67 -2.91
N THR A 90 -4.04 9.89 -2.73
CA THR A 90 -4.42 10.42 -1.41
C THR A 90 -5.88 10.81 -1.47
N PHE A 91 -6.64 10.35 -0.48
CA PHE A 91 -8.06 10.65 -0.32
C PHE A 91 -8.31 11.25 1.05
N CYS A 92 -9.21 12.22 1.10
CA CYS A 92 -9.77 12.78 2.32
C CYS A 92 -11.29 12.88 2.25
N SER A 93 -11.91 13.21 3.39
CA SER A 93 -13.37 13.26 3.51
C SER A 93 -14.01 14.32 2.59
N SER A 94 -13.29 15.40 2.29
CA SER A 94 -13.73 16.49 1.40
C SER A 94 -13.72 16.13 -0.08
N ASP A 95 -13.06 15.04 -0.49
CA ASP A 95 -12.94 14.71 -1.90
C ASP A 95 -14.29 14.26 -2.47
N SER A 96 -14.80 14.98 -3.46
CA SER A 96 -16.02 14.62 -4.18
C SER A 96 -15.79 13.41 -5.10
N ASN A 97 -14.58 13.29 -5.64
CA ASN A 97 -14.20 12.20 -6.54
C ASN A 97 -13.39 11.13 -5.79
N LYS A 98 -13.96 9.93 -5.70
CA LYS A 98 -13.31 8.74 -5.15
C LYS A 98 -13.21 7.68 -6.25
N ASN A 99 -12.54 8.01 -7.35
CA ASN A 99 -12.39 7.11 -8.49
C ASN A 99 -11.76 5.77 -8.08
N PRO A 100 -12.19 4.66 -8.70
CA PRO A 100 -11.55 3.37 -8.50
C PRO A 100 -10.10 3.41 -8.97
N ILE A 101 -9.24 2.62 -8.29
CA ILE A 101 -7.83 2.44 -8.64
C ILE A 101 -7.64 1.00 -9.11
N ILE A 102 -6.85 0.84 -10.18
CA ILE A 102 -6.38 -0.47 -10.66
C ILE A 102 -4.86 -0.52 -10.48
N ALA A 103 -4.35 -1.60 -9.88
CA ALA A 103 -2.93 -1.83 -9.72
C ALA A 103 -2.55 -3.27 -10.05
N PHE A 104 -1.33 -3.50 -10.54
CA PHE A 104 -0.82 -4.83 -10.93
C PHE A 104 0.18 -5.40 -9.91
N ASP A 105 0.54 -4.61 -8.91
CA ASP A 105 1.51 -4.95 -7.88
C ASP A 105 0.91 -4.78 -6.49
N ASN A 106 1.66 -5.21 -5.47
CA ASN A 106 1.27 -5.09 -4.07
C ASN A 106 0.87 -3.65 -3.72
N VAL A 107 -0.19 -3.52 -2.92
CA VAL A 107 -0.70 -2.21 -2.52
C VAL A 107 -0.54 -2.01 -1.02
N THR A 108 -0.06 -0.84 -0.62
CA THR A 108 -0.06 -0.40 0.76
C THR A 108 -1.09 0.70 0.96
N VAL A 109 -2.02 0.49 1.88
CA VAL A 109 -3.02 1.46 2.31
C VAL A 109 -2.59 2.00 3.67
N THR A 110 -2.61 3.32 3.85
CA THR A 110 -2.26 3.99 5.11
C THR A 110 -3.36 4.97 5.48
N HIS A 111 -3.90 4.86 6.70
CA HIS A 111 -4.75 5.89 7.29
C HIS A 111 -3.93 6.67 8.29
N SER A 112 -3.78 7.97 8.06
CA SER A 112 -3.05 8.87 8.94
C SER A 112 -3.99 9.93 9.48
N VAL A 113 -3.93 10.12 10.79
CA VAL A 113 -4.67 11.14 11.52
C VAL A 113 -3.67 11.92 12.36
N SER A 114 -3.68 13.25 12.26
CA SER A 114 -2.80 14.16 12.98
C SER A 114 -3.63 15.25 13.67
N THR A 115 -3.85 15.07 14.97
CA THR A 115 -4.65 15.95 15.82
C THR A 115 -4.19 15.85 17.27
N SER A 116 -4.20 16.97 17.98
CA SER A 116 -3.98 17.05 19.44
C SER A 116 -5.23 16.74 20.26
N TYR A 117 -6.40 16.70 19.61
CA TYR A 117 -7.69 16.44 20.24
C TYR A 117 -8.29 15.14 19.73
N SER A 118 -9.04 14.45 20.59
CA SER A 118 -9.83 13.29 20.18
C SER A 118 -10.83 13.69 19.10
N ARG A 119 -10.74 13.05 17.93
CA ARG A 119 -11.65 13.23 16.80
C ARG A 119 -12.19 11.88 16.37
N TYR A 120 -13.47 11.83 16.02
CA TYR A 120 -14.02 10.69 15.32
C TYR A 120 -13.60 10.76 13.86
N THR A 121 -12.96 9.69 13.38
CA THR A 121 -12.45 9.54 12.01
C THR A 121 -12.62 8.10 11.59
N GLY A 122 -12.58 7.84 10.29
CA GLY A 122 -12.62 6.49 9.75
C GLY A 122 -12.84 6.45 8.25
N PHE A 123 -12.62 5.28 7.67
CA PHE A 123 -12.82 5.02 6.25
C PHE A 123 -13.25 3.58 5.99
N THR A 124 -13.84 3.36 4.83
CA THR A 124 -14.14 2.04 4.27
C THR A 124 -13.57 1.95 2.86
N LEU A 125 -12.67 0.98 2.66
CA LEU A 125 -12.06 0.66 1.36
C LEU A 125 -12.42 -0.77 0.99
N GLU A 126 -12.94 -0.98 -0.21
CA GLU A 126 -13.16 -2.31 -0.77
C GLU A 126 -12.09 -2.64 -1.80
N TYR A 127 -11.72 -3.92 -1.88
CA TYR A 127 -10.81 -4.40 -2.89
C TYR A 127 -11.22 -5.76 -3.46
N THR A 128 -10.83 -6.01 -4.71
CA THR A 128 -10.99 -7.30 -5.38
C THR A 128 -9.79 -7.56 -6.28
N ILE A 129 -9.11 -8.69 -6.08
CA ILE A 129 -8.02 -9.19 -6.90
C ILE A 129 -8.62 -10.13 -7.96
N ARG A 130 -8.22 -9.93 -9.21
CA ARG A 130 -8.64 -10.74 -10.36
C ARG A 130 -7.43 -11.16 -11.18
N THR A 131 -7.51 -12.33 -11.78
CA THR A 131 -6.49 -12.81 -12.72
C THR A 131 -6.51 -11.97 -13.99
N THR A 132 -5.34 -11.66 -14.53
CA THR A 132 -5.24 -11.09 -15.87
C THR A 132 -5.53 -12.19 -16.88
N GLU A 133 -6.74 -12.19 -17.44
CA GLU A 133 -7.05 -13.07 -18.57
C GLU A 133 -6.33 -12.56 -19.80
N CYS A 134 -5.24 -13.25 -20.19
CA CYS A 134 -4.75 -13.14 -21.55
C CYS A 134 -5.73 -13.91 -22.45
N PRO A 135 -6.34 -13.31 -23.47
CA PRO A 135 -7.21 -14.04 -24.38
C PRO A 135 -6.42 -15.19 -25.01
N THR A 136 -6.82 -16.42 -24.69
CA THR A 136 -6.22 -17.63 -25.22
C THR A 136 -6.68 -17.83 -26.66
N THR A 137 -5.73 -17.69 -27.59
CA THR A 137 -5.74 -18.32 -28.93
C THR A 137 -7.01 -18.09 -29.78
N SER A 138 -7.13 -16.91 -30.40
CA SER A 138 -7.74 -16.71 -31.74
C SER A 138 -7.85 -15.23 -32.14
N ALA A 139 -7.76 -14.30 -31.20
CA ALA A 139 -7.62 -12.89 -31.52
C ALA A 139 -6.18 -12.61 -32.00
N ARG A 140 -5.97 -12.69 -33.32
CA ARG A 140 -4.76 -12.15 -33.94
C ARG A 140 -4.73 -10.66 -33.62
N PHE A 141 -3.92 -10.26 -32.64
CA PHE A 141 -3.53 -8.86 -32.52
C PHE A 141 -2.82 -8.49 -33.82
N LYS A 142 -3.53 -7.79 -34.73
CA LYS A 142 -2.89 -7.08 -35.83
C LYS A 142 -2.22 -5.87 -35.19
N CYS A 143 -0.96 -6.02 -34.78
CA CYS A 143 -0.13 -4.87 -34.45
C CYS A 143 0.04 -4.13 -35.80
N ASP A 144 -0.74 -3.07 -36.04
CA ASP A 144 -0.69 -2.29 -37.28
C ASP A 144 0.50 -1.34 -37.18
N GLY A 145 1.50 -1.56 -38.03
CA GLY A 145 2.61 -0.66 -38.42
C GLY A 145 3.51 -0.02 -37.35
N ASN A 146 2.96 0.59 -36.29
CA ASN A 146 3.67 1.58 -35.45
C ASN A 146 3.43 1.49 -33.94
N HIS A 147 2.66 0.51 -33.43
CA HIS A 147 2.37 0.41 -32.00
C HIS A 147 2.99 -0.86 -31.40
N ALA A 148 3.94 -0.67 -30.48
CA ALA A 148 4.68 -1.74 -29.82
C ALA A 148 3.75 -2.57 -28.92
N CYS A 149 3.57 -3.84 -29.26
CA CYS A 149 2.89 -4.83 -28.45
C CYS A 149 3.76 -5.17 -27.21
N PRO A 150 3.23 -5.22 -25.97
CA PRO A 150 4.04 -5.42 -24.77
C PRO A 150 4.72 -6.80 -24.81
N ARG A 151 6.06 -6.79 -24.84
CA ARG A 151 6.87 -8.02 -24.85
C ARG A 151 6.73 -8.74 -23.50
N LYS A 152 6.30 -10.00 -23.53
CA LYS A 152 6.59 -10.95 -22.45
C LYS A 152 8.11 -11.15 -22.37
N SER A 153 8.73 -10.73 -21.28
CA SER A 153 10.07 -11.18 -20.91
C SER A 153 9.93 -12.30 -19.89
N LEU A 154 10.07 -13.55 -20.34
CA LEU A 154 10.38 -14.68 -19.47
C LEU A 154 11.91 -14.72 -19.30
N ARG A 155 12.39 -14.52 -18.08
CA ARG A 155 13.70 -14.98 -17.60
C ARG A 155 13.50 -15.63 -16.26
#